data_AF-A0A849KDF8-F1
#
_entry.id   AF-A0A849KDF8-F1
#
_cell.length_a   1.000
_cell.length_b   1.000
_cell.length_c   1.000
_cell.angle_alpha   90.00
_cell.angle_beta   90.00
_cell.angle_gamma   90.00
#
_symmetry.space_group_name_H-M   'P 1'
#
loop_
_entity.id
_entity.type
_entity.pdbx_description
1 polymer ?
#
loop_
_entity_poly.entity_id
_entity_poly.type
_entity_poly.pdbx_seq_one_letter_code
_entity_poly.pdbx_strand_id
1 'polypeptide(L)'
;MCRPFDHVLRRGAALCLLLSLATQAGAYAPAATAMRIKFAPQASASAAPESALAQLREFAVLGDTDASGELATRLLDRFERTGDRRHLHEAMQWIARDWEHERVVRADLADRVLSRHCARPALQRHWLCTGGD
;
A
#
# COMPACT_ATOMS: atom_id res chain seq x y z
N MET A 1 3.58 -40.98 -18.95
CA MET A 1 4.65 -41.63 -18.17
C MET A 1 4.40 -41.35 -16.70
N CYS A 2 4.09 -42.40 -15.95
CA CYS A 2 3.87 -42.36 -14.50
C CYS A 2 5.01 -43.11 -13.82
N ARG A 3 5.42 -42.63 -12.63
CA ARG A 3 5.87 -43.36 -11.43
C ARG A 3 7.11 -42.79 -10.71
N PRO A 4 7.19 -43.04 -9.39
CA PRO A 4 7.70 -42.16 -8.35
C PRO A 4 8.97 -42.74 -7.70
N PHE A 5 9.53 -42.09 -6.67
CA PHE A 5 10.31 -42.80 -5.66
C PHE A 5 10.11 -42.18 -4.28
N ASP A 6 9.24 -42.84 -3.53
CA ASP A 6 9.14 -42.78 -2.09
C ASP A 6 10.13 -43.76 -1.44
N HIS A 7 10.60 -43.37 -0.26
CA HIS A 7 11.11 -44.19 0.86
C HIS A 7 12.02 -45.40 0.61
N VAL A 8 13.25 -45.37 1.19
CA VAL A 8 13.76 -46.48 2.03
C VAL A 8 14.65 -45.96 3.16
N LEU A 9 14.14 -46.09 4.39
CA LEU A 9 14.88 -46.11 5.65
C LEU A 9 15.90 -47.25 5.71
N ARG A 10 17.11 -47.01 6.23
CA ARG A 10 17.94 -47.95 7.06
C ARG A 10 19.37 -47.42 7.16
N ARG A 11 19.86 -46.93 8.31
CA ARG A 11 20.37 -47.65 9.50
C ARG A 11 20.86 -46.51 10.42
N GLY A 12 20.49 -46.37 11.70
CA GLY A 12 20.63 -47.37 12.74
C GLY A 12 22.05 -47.33 13.33
N ALA A 13 22.30 -46.42 14.29
CA ALA A 13 23.30 -46.47 15.38
C ALA A 13 23.42 -45.06 15.98
N ALA A 14 22.80 -44.80 17.14
CA ALA A 14 23.37 -45.02 18.47
C ALA A 14 23.96 -43.72 19.05
N LEU A 15 23.22 -43.20 20.03
CA LEU A 15 23.66 -42.39 21.18
C LEU A 15 25.16 -42.06 21.24
N CYS A 16 25.50 -40.77 21.15
CA CYS A 16 26.63 -40.21 21.89
C CYS A 16 26.50 -38.69 22.02
N LEU A 17 26.46 -38.24 23.27
CA LEU A 17 26.96 -36.94 23.78
C LEU A 17 26.19 -35.69 23.31
N LEU A 18 25.25 -35.15 24.10
CA LEU A 18 25.48 -34.22 25.22
C LEU A 18 26.56 -33.15 24.93
N LEU A 19 26.17 -31.89 25.22
CA LEU A 19 26.93 -30.63 25.11
C LEU A 19 27.02 -30.07 23.68
N SER A 20 26.23 -29.07 23.30
CA SER A 20 26.42 -27.73 23.85
C SER A 20 25.17 -26.87 23.69
N LEU A 21 24.46 -26.63 24.79
CA LEU A 21 23.70 -25.39 24.97
C LEU A 21 24.73 -24.28 25.20
N ALA A 22 25.25 -23.71 24.10
CA ALA A 22 25.96 -22.44 24.14
C ALA A 22 24.97 -21.34 23.79
N THR A 23 24.39 -20.81 24.86
CA THR A 23 23.59 -19.59 24.95
C THR A 23 24.28 -18.45 24.20
N GLN A 24 23.88 -18.19 22.95
CA GLN A 24 24.14 -16.89 22.34
C GLN A 24 22.92 -16.02 22.59
N ALA A 25 22.88 -15.46 23.81
CA ALA A 25 22.15 -14.24 24.09
C ALA A 25 22.83 -13.11 23.30
N GLY A 26 22.55 -13.05 22.01
CA GLY A 26 22.83 -11.89 21.19
C GLY A 26 21.99 -10.74 21.72
N ALA A 27 22.62 -9.84 22.46
CA ALA A 27 22.06 -8.55 22.83
C ALA A 27 21.83 -7.74 21.55
N TYR A 28 20.71 -7.98 20.87
CA TYR A 28 20.16 -7.06 19.90
C TYR A 28 19.56 -5.89 20.68
N ALA A 29 20.41 -4.93 21.03
CA ALA A 29 19.95 -3.58 21.27
C ALA A 29 19.72 -2.95 19.89
N PRO A 30 18.47 -2.72 19.43
CA PRO A 30 18.29 -1.70 18.44
C PRO A 30 18.58 -0.38 19.17
N ALA A 31 19.75 0.18 18.92
CA ALA A 31 19.94 1.61 19.05
C ALA A 31 18.96 2.26 18.05
N ALA A 32 17.73 2.45 18.51
CA ALA A 32 16.75 3.28 17.85
C ALA A 32 17.28 4.71 17.94
N THR A 33 18.23 5.04 17.08
CA THR A 33 18.51 6.43 16.73
C THR A 33 17.24 6.91 16.04
N ALA A 34 16.30 7.39 16.85
CA ALA A 34 15.17 8.15 16.38
C ALA A 34 15.72 9.41 15.74
N MET A 35 16.04 9.32 14.45
CA MET A 35 16.29 10.47 13.61
C MET A 35 15.01 11.30 13.66
N ARG A 36 15.02 12.32 14.52
CA ARG A 36 13.97 13.34 14.56
C ARG A 36 14.00 14.03 13.20
N ILE A 37 13.18 13.54 12.28
CA ILE A 37 12.73 14.35 11.16
C ILE A 37 12.02 15.53 11.81
N LYS A 38 12.71 16.67 11.87
CA LYS A 38 12.07 17.96 12.12
C LYS A 38 11.14 18.17 10.93
N PHE A 39 9.92 17.66 11.03
CA PHE A 39 8.82 18.18 10.24
C PHE A 39 8.67 19.63 10.68
N ALA A 40 9.20 20.54 9.86
CA ALA A 40 8.84 21.94 9.96
C ALA A 40 7.31 22.01 9.79
N PRO A 41 6.59 22.72 10.68
CA PRO A 41 5.16 22.92 10.46
C PRO A 41 5.03 23.77 9.19
N GLN A 42 4.62 23.14 8.08
CA GLN A 42 4.13 23.85 6.92
C GLN A 42 2.75 24.42 7.29
N ALA A 43 2.78 25.56 7.98
CA ALA A 43 1.58 26.32 8.25
C ALA A 43 1.12 27.03 6.97
N SER A 44 -0.12 26.73 6.61
CA SER A 44 -1.04 27.65 5.95
C SER A 44 -0.82 27.93 4.47
N ALA A 45 -1.19 26.95 3.64
CA ALA A 45 -1.90 27.24 2.40
C ALA A 45 -3.21 26.42 2.40
N SER A 46 -4.30 27.08 2.81
CA SER A 46 -5.69 26.58 2.75
C SER A 46 -6.01 25.39 3.66
N ALA A 47 -6.31 25.69 4.94
CA ALA A 47 -6.71 24.69 5.94
C ALA A 47 -8.08 24.06 5.66
N ALA A 48 -9.02 24.81 5.06
CA ALA A 48 -10.39 24.33 4.77
C ALA A 48 -10.49 23.16 3.77
N PRO A 49 -9.78 23.16 2.61
CA PRO A 49 -9.80 22.01 1.71
C PRO A 49 -9.04 20.81 2.28
N GLU A 50 -8.03 21.02 3.12
CA GLU A 50 -7.32 19.90 3.77
C GLU A 50 -8.17 19.26 4.88
N SER A 51 -8.90 20.07 5.66
CA SER A 51 -9.81 19.55 6.69
C SER A 51 -10.97 18.74 6.07
N ALA A 52 -11.46 19.15 4.89
CA ALA A 52 -12.48 18.39 4.18
C ALA A 52 -11.95 17.03 3.69
N LEU A 53 -10.71 16.96 3.21
CA LEU A 53 -10.07 15.68 2.87
C LEU A 53 -9.81 14.83 4.12
N ALA A 54 -9.40 15.44 5.23
CA ALA A 54 -9.19 14.74 6.50
C ALA A 54 -10.48 14.06 7.00
N GLN A 55 -11.62 14.76 6.96
CA GLN A 55 -12.90 14.18 7.34
C GLN A 55 -13.31 13.03 6.40
N LEU A 56 -13.12 13.19 5.09
CA LEU A 56 -13.39 12.11 4.13
C LEU A 56 -12.49 10.89 4.38
N ARG A 57 -11.22 11.08 4.75
CA ARG A 57 -10.32 9.99 5.13
C ARG A 57 -10.84 9.24 6.36
N GLU A 58 -11.29 9.96 7.39
CA GLU A 58 -11.86 9.34 8.59
C GLU A 58 -13.05 8.45 8.25
N PHE A 59 -14.02 8.97 7.51
CA PHE A 59 -15.18 8.18 7.08
C PHE A 59 -14.79 7.01 6.16
N ALA A 60 -13.89 7.23 5.20
CA ALA A 60 -13.41 6.18 4.31
C ALA A 60 -12.66 5.07 5.05
N VAL A 61 -11.93 5.37 6.13
CA VAL A 61 -11.29 4.37 7.02
C VAL A 61 -12.33 3.57 7.80
N LEU A 62 -13.46 4.18 8.17
CA LEU A 62 -14.58 3.51 8.84
C LEU A 62 -15.42 2.62 7.91
N GLY A 63 -15.06 2.54 6.63
CA GLY A 63 -15.75 1.71 5.64
C GLY A 63 -16.85 2.44 4.86
N ASP A 64 -16.95 3.76 4.98
CA ASP A 64 -17.83 4.55 4.12
C ASP A 64 -17.26 4.62 2.69
N THR A 65 -17.87 3.84 1.80
CA THR A 65 -17.45 3.71 0.40
C THR A 65 -17.83 4.94 -0.43
N ASP A 66 -18.86 5.69 -0.03
CA ASP A 66 -19.21 6.98 -0.62
C ASP A 66 -18.13 8.03 -0.30
N ALA A 67 -17.70 8.09 0.96
CA ALA A 67 -16.62 8.96 1.39
C ALA A 67 -15.30 8.60 0.68
N SER A 68 -15.01 7.32 0.47
CA SER A 68 -13.84 6.87 -0.26
C SER A 68 -13.85 7.28 -1.75
N GLY A 69 -14.99 7.11 -2.43
CA GLY A 69 -15.14 7.54 -3.83
C GLY A 69 -15.01 9.06 -3.98
N GLU A 70 -15.62 9.82 -3.08
CA GLU A 70 -15.51 11.28 -3.05
C GLU A 70 -14.07 11.72 -2.74
N LEU A 71 -13.39 11.05 -1.80
CA LEU A 71 -11.99 11.31 -1.46
C LEU A 71 -11.09 11.09 -2.68
N ALA A 72 -11.20 9.94 -3.34
CA ALA A 72 -10.44 9.64 -4.55
C ALA A 72 -10.65 10.70 -5.64
N THR A 73 -11.90 11.13 -5.84
CA THR A 73 -12.26 12.18 -6.81
C THR A 73 -11.55 13.49 -6.50
N ARG A 74 -11.66 13.98 -5.26
CA ARG A 74 -11.05 15.27 -4.86
C ARG A 74 -9.53 15.24 -4.89
N LEU A 75 -8.93 14.09 -4.59
CA LEU A 75 -7.48 13.90 -4.68
C LEU A 75 -7.01 13.96 -6.14
N LEU A 76 -7.73 13.32 -7.09
CA LEU A 76 -7.44 13.45 -8.51
C LEU A 76 -7.60 14.90 -9.00
N ASP A 77 -8.67 15.60 -8.62
CA ASP A 77 -8.87 17.01 -8.98
C ASP A 77 -7.75 17.91 -8.45
N ARG A 78 -7.23 17.61 -7.25
CA ARG A 78 -6.12 18.35 -6.69
C ARG A 78 -4.81 18.02 -7.39
N PHE A 79 -4.59 16.76 -7.75
CA PHE A 79 -3.47 16.37 -8.58
C PHE A 79 -3.50 17.09 -9.94
N GLU A 80 -4.65 17.11 -10.62
CA GLU A 80 -4.77 17.78 -11.93
C GLU A 80 -4.50 19.29 -11.86
N ARG A 81 -4.86 19.94 -10.74
CA ARG A 81 -4.58 21.36 -10.51
C ARG A 81 -3.14 21.66 -10.10
N THR A 82 -2.51 20.77 -9.31
CA THR A 82 -1.23 21.07 -8.64
C THR A 82 -0.03 20.31 -9.20
N GLY A 83 -0.27 19.20 -9.90
CA GLY A 83 0.75 18.23 -10.29
C GLY A 83 1.35 17.44 -9.12
N ASP A 84 0.90 17.63 -7.88
CA ASP A 84 1.47 16.95 -6.72
C ASP A 84 1.09 15.47 -6.71
N ARG A 85 2.10 14.63 -6.97
CA ARG A 85 1.99 13.18 -7.09
C ARG A 85 1.50 12.48 -5.82
N ARG A 86 1.58 13.12 -4.65
CA ARG A 86 1.06 12.55 -3.40
C ARG A 86 -0.45 12.35 -3.48
N HIS A 87 -1.16 13.31 -4.05
CA HIS A 87 -2.62 13.19 -4.22
C HIS A 87 -2.98 12.09 -5.22
N LEU A 88 -2.23 11.97 -6.32
CA LEU A 88 -2.43 10.88 -7.28
C LEU A 88 -2.21 9.52 -6.62
N HIS A 89 -1.10 9.36 -5.90
CA HIS A 89 -0.77 8.11 -5.23
C HIS A 89 -1.80 7.72 -4.17
N GLU A 90 -2.29 8.69 -3.40
CA GLU A 90 -3.34 8.47 -2.43
C GLU A 90 -4.66 8.08 -3.12
N ALA A 91 -5.08 8.80 -4.18
CA ALA A 91 -6.28 8.46 -4.93
C ALA A 91 -6.25 7.01 -5.45
N MET A 92 -5.11 6.56 -5.97
CA MET A 92 -4.95 5.20 -6.47
C MET A 92 -5.12 4.14 -5.39
N GLN A 93 -4.72 4.41 -4.14
CA GLN A 93 -4.90 3.47 -3.05
C GLN A 93 -6.39 3.28 -2.73
N TRP A 94 -7.16 4.37 -2.68
CA TRP A 94 -8.61 4.31 -2.45
C TRP A 94 -9.34 3.62 -3.61
N ILE A 95 -8.98 3.94 -4.86
CA ILE A 95 -9.53 3.26 -6.06
C ILE A 95 -9.23 1.76 -6.03
N ALA A 96 -8.00 1.37 -5.66
CA ALA A 96 -7.63 -0.04 -5.62
C ALA A 96 -8.34 -0.81 -4.50
N ARG A 97 -8.52 -0.17 -3.35
CA ARG A 97 -9.23 -0.77 -2.22
C ARG A 97 -10.70 -1.06 -2.55
N ASP A 98 -11.38 -0.08 -3.15
CA ASP A 98 -12.82 -0.12 -3.35
C ASP A 98 -13.20 -0.41 -4.82
N TRP A 99 -12.31 -1.05 -5.57
CA TRP A 99 -12.44 -1.29 -7.02
C TRP A 99 -13.77 -1.92 -7.43
N GLU A 100 -14.29 -2.86 -6.63
CA GLU A 100 -15.54 -3.56 -6.91
C GLU A 100 -16.80 -2.79 -6.50
N HIS A 101 -16.65 -1.63 -5.84
CA HIS A 101 -17.78 -0.86 -5.35
C HIS A 101 -18.36 0.05 -6.44
N GLU A 102 -19.70 0.08 -6.49
CA GLU A 102 -20.46 0.81 -7.51
C GLU A 102 -20.03 2.27 -7.65
N ARG A 103 -19.62 2.95 -6.56
CA ARG A 103 -19.14 4.35 -6.63
C ARG A 103 -17.79 4.51 -7.33
N VAL A 104 -16.84 3.61 -7.13
CA VAL A 104 -15.55 3.68 -7.82
C VAL A 104 -15.72 3.38 -9.31
N VAL A 105 -16.63 2.46 -9.61
CA VAL A 105 -17.03 2.08 -10.97
C VAL A 105 -17.88 3.18 -11.65
N ARG A 106 -18.87 3.75 -10.97
CA ARG A 106 -19.80 4.78 -11.49
C ARG A 106 -19.24 6.20 -11.49
N ALA A 107 -18.29 6.50 -10.64
CA ALA A 107 -17.64 7.82 -10.67
C ALA A 107 -16.66 7.94 -11.85
N ASP A 108 -16.64 6.96 -12.77
CA ASP A 108 -15.71 6.87 -13.91
C ASP A 108 -14.25 7.09 -13.49
N LEU A 109 -13.91 6.78 -12.22
CA LEU A 109 -12.59 7.06 -11.65
C LEU A 109 -11.54 6.17 -12.30
N ALA A 110 -11.89 4.90 -12.50
CA ALA A 110 -11.09 3.94 -13.25
C ALA A 110 -10.82 4.47 -14.67
N ASP A 111 -11.88 4.79 -15.42
CA ASP A 111 -11.80 5.30 -16.79
C ASP A 111 -11.01 6.61 -16.89
N ARG A 112 -11.18 7.52 -15.94
CA ARG A 112 -10.42 8.77 -15.86
C ARG A 112 -8.93 8.51 -15.67
N VAL A 113 -8.56 7.56 -14.80
CA VAL A 113 -7.16 7.19 -14.59
C VAL A 113 -6.59 6.51 -15.83
N LEU A 114 -7.32 5.56 -16.40
CA LEU A 114 -6.94 4.81 -17.60
C LEU A 114 -6.70 5.75 -18.79
N SER A 115 -7.63 6.66 -19.06
CA SER A 115 -7.59 7.54 -20.22
C SER A 115 -6.59 8.69 -20.10
N ARG A 116 -6.32 9.20 -18.88
CA ARG A 116 -5.56 10.46 -18.71
C ARG A 116 -4.24 10.31 -17.97
N HIS A 117 -4.11 9.30 -17.13
CA HIS A 117 -3.05 9.27 -16.12
C HIS A 117 -2.09 8.09 -16.27
N CYS A 118 -2.44 7.02 -16.99
CA CYS A 118 -1.57 5.84 -17.15
C CYS A 118 -0.23 6.10 -17.86
N ALA A 119 -0.13 7.11 -18.72
CA ALA A 119 1.13 7.50 -19.34
C ALA A 119 2.14 8.14 -18.36
N ARG A 120 1.70 8.48 -17.13
CA ARG A 120 2.56 9.12 -16.12
C ARG A 120 3.53 8.09 -15.51
N PRO A 121 4.81 8.44 -15.27
CA PRO A 121 5.78 7.53 -14.67
C PRO A 121 5.36 6.92 -13.33
N ALA A 122 4.50 7.62 -12.57
CA ALA A 122 3.96 7.13 -11.30
C ALA A 122 3.02 5.92 -11.47
N LEU A 123 2.35 5.82 -12.62
CA LEU A 123 1.31 4.83 -12.88
C LEU A 123 1.69 3.80 -13.95
N GLN A 124 2.79 3.99 -14.68
CA GLN A 124 3.25 3.07 -15.72
C GLN A 124 3.43 1.60 -15.27
N ARG A 125 3.59 1.35 -13.96
CA ARG A 125 3.70 0.00 -13.38
C ARG A 125 2.55 -0.35 -12.43
N HIS A 126 1.54 0.51 -12.35
CA HIS A 126 0.39 0.27 -11.50
C HIS A 126 -0.50 -0.77 -12.17
N TRP A 127 -1.02 -1.74 -11.40
CA TRP A 127 -1.81 -2.87 -11.92
C TRP A 127 -2.97 -2.44 -12.82
N LEU A 128 -3.59 -1.30 -12.50
CA LEU A 128 -4.65 -0.69 -13.31
C LEU A 128 -4.18 -0.26 -14.70
N CYS A 129 -2.94 0.21 -14.83
CA CYS A 129 -2.38 0.76 -16.06
C CYS A 129 -1.48 -0.22 -16.82
N THR A 130 -1.10 -1.33 -16.21
CA THR A 130 -0.35 -2.42 -16.83
C THR A 130 -1.28 -3.49 -17.38
N GLY A 131 -2.46 -3.10 -17.87
CA GLY A 131 -3.57 -3.98 -18.26
C GLY A 131 -3.09 -5.32 -18.79
N GLY A 132 -3.50 -6.40 -18.11
CA GLY A 132 -2.92 -7.73 -18.20
C GLY A 132 -2.72 -8.23 -19.62
N ASP A 133 -1.47 -8.59 -19.91
CA ASP A 133 -1.14 -9.60 -20.92
C ASP A 133 -1.47 -11.00 -20.40
#